data_AF-A0A523VNW1-F1
#
_entry.id   AF-A0A523VNW1-F1
#
_cell.length_a   1.000
_cell.length_b   1.000
_cell.length_c   1.000
_cell.angle_alpha   90.00
_cell.angle_beta   90.00
_cell.angle_gamma   90.00
#
_symmetry.space_group_name_H-M   'P 1'
#
loop_
_entity.id
_entity.type
_entity.pdbx_description
1 polymer ?
#
loop_
_entity_poly.entity_id
_entity_poly.type
_entity_poly.pdbx_seq_one_letter_code
_entity_poly.pdbx_strand_id
1 'polypeptide(L)'
;MSFREYLQEKAAESRHNEMSAYLMFIAGSVLFIGGVMETLFVAETVDWILFIPVNFTSTPGCILGLALTLSGLALMIFGLAVGIYFSRDRAWYMRELQSSDFIGRNAVERKKKRAQAAKLKAAKPSISKP
;
A
#
# COMPACT_ATOMS: atom_id res chain seq x y z
N MET A 1 7.81 -23.47 3.43
CA MET A 1 6.58 -22.66 3.26
C MET A 1 6.06 -22.82 1.85
N SER A 2 4.75 -22.93 1.68
CA SER A 2 4.14 -22.95 0.36
C SER A 2 4.14 -21.53 -0.24
N PHE A 3 4.19 -21.42 -1.57
CA PHE A 3 4.15 -20.11 -2.26
C PHE A 3 2.92 -19.26 -1.85
N ARG A 4 1.80 -19.90 -1.53
CA ARG A 4 0.59 -19.24 -1.01
C ARG A 4 0.79 -18.66 0.41
N GLU A 5 1.43 -19.40 1.31
CA GLU A 5 1.76 -18.89 2.66
C GLU A 5 2.69 -17.67 2.56
N TYR A 6 3.70 -17.73 1.68
CA TYR A 6 4.60 -16.60 1.44
C TYR A 6 3.86 -15.34 0.96
N LEU A 7 2.96 -15.49 -0.02
CA LEU A 7 2.18 -14.36 -0.54
C LEU A 7 1.21 -13.80 0.51
N GLN A 8 0.61 -14.65 1.34
CA GLN A 8 -0.26 -14.21 2.43
C GLN A 8 0.50 -13.43 3.50
N GLU A 9 1.68 -13.92 3.88
CA GLU A 9 2.54 -13.25 4.86
C GLU A 9 3.04 -11.90 4.34
N LYS A 10 3.50 -11.84 3.09
CA LYS A 10 3.91 -10.57 2.44
C LYS A 10 2.76 -9.58 2.28
N ALA A 11 1.55 -10.06 2.00
CA ALA A 11 0.38 -9.19 1.93
C ALA A 11 -0.02 -8.63 3.31
N ALA A 12 0.13 -9.42 4.38
CA ALA A 12 -0.12 -8.97 5.74
C ALA A 12 0.93 -7.96 6.22
N GLU A 13 2.20 -8.20 5.91
CA GLU A 13 3.32 -7.29 6.18
C GLU A 13 3.14 -5.96 5.43
N SER A 14 2.80 -6.02 4.15
CA SER A 14 2.53 -4.84 3.32
C SER A 14 1.38 -3.99 3.85
N ARG A 15 0.31 -4.61 4.39
CA ARG A 15 -0.80 -3.88 5.04
C ARG A 15 -0.34 -3.11 6.28
N HIS A 16 0.54 -3.71 7.08
CA HIS A 16 1.09 -3.04 8.26
C HIS A 16 1.97 -1.85 7.85
N ASN A 17 2.83 -2.03 6.85
CA ASN A 17 3.70 -0.98 6.34
C ASN A 17 2.92 0.16 5.67
N GLU A 18 1.83 -0.15 4.98
CA GLU A 18 0.87 0.84 4.46
C GLU A 18 0.27 1.68 5.59
N MET A 19 -0.14 1.06 6.71
CA MET A 19 -0.64 1.77 7.89
C MET A 19 0.43 2.68 8.52
N SER A 20 1.67 2.21 8.63
CA SER A 20 2.78 3.02 9.13
C SER A 20 3.07 4.23 8.23
N ALA A 21 2.96 4.07 6.90
CA ALA A 21 3.09 5.17 5.97
C ALA A 21 1.98 6.22 6.13
N TYR A 22 0.73 5.79 6.35
CA TYR A 22 -0.37 6.70 6.69
C TYR A 22 -0.13 7.44 8.00
N LEU A 23 0.35 6.76 9.04
CA LEU A 23 0.70 7.40 10.32
C LEU A 23 1.81 8.44 10.15
N MET A 24 2.82 8.14 9.34
CA MET A 24 3.91 9.08 9.03
C MET A 24 3.40 10.32 8.29
N PHE A 25 2.46 10.14 7.35
CA PHE A 25 1.81 11.26 6.66
C PHE A 25 0.98 12.14 7.62
N ILE A 26 0.19 11.52 8.50
CA ILE A 26 -0.61 12.25 9.51
C ILE A 26 0.30 13.01 10.48
N ALA A 27 1.36 12.37 10.99
CA ALA A 27 2.33 13.01 11.85
C ALA A 27 3.01 14.20 11.14
N GLY A 28 3.40 14.03 9.87
CA GLY A 28 3.95 15.11 9.05
C GLY A 28 2.97 16.28 8.89
N SER A 29 1.67 15.98 8.73
CA SER A 29 0.62 17.00 8.60
C SER A 29 0.44 17.81 9.88
N VAL A 30 0.47 17.14 11.04
CA VAL A 30 0.40 17.81 12.35
C VAL A 30 1.63 18.70 12.59
N LEU A 31 2.83 18.22 12.28
CA LEU A 31 4.06 19.01 12.41
C LEU A 31 4.06 20.20 11.45
N PHE A 32 3.58 20.02 10.23
CA PHE A 32 3.49 21.09 9.23
C PHE A 32 2.54 22.19 9.69
N ILE A 33 1.31 21.84 10.09
CA ILE A 33 0.33 22.81 10.58
C ILE A 33 0.84 23.49 11.86
N GLY A 34 1.41 22.72 12.78
CA GLY A 34 2.00 23.24 14.02
C GLY A 34 3.15 24.21 13.76
N GLY A 35 4.05 23.88 12.84
CA GLY A 35 5.18 24.73 12.46
C GLY A 35 4.73 26.03 11.80
N VAL A 36 3.76 25.96 10.88
CA VAL A 36 3.15 27.14 10.25
C VAL A 36 2.52 28.05 11.30
N MET A 37 1.73 27.48 12.23
CA MET A 37 1.09 28.24 13.30
C MET A 37 2.12 28.92 14.21
N GLU A 38 3.16 28.19 14.63
CA GLU A 38 4.24 28.74 15.46
C GLU A 38 4.92 29.93 14.77
N THR A 39 5.28 29.78 13.48
CA THR A 39 5.90 30.87 12.72
C THR A 39 4.97 32.08 12.62
N LEU A 40 3.66 31.88 12.43
CA LEU A 40 2.69 32.98 12.34
C LEU A 40 2.47 33.73 13.67
N PHE A 41 2.57 33.04 14.81
CA PHE A 41 2.40 33.67 16.12
C PHE A 41 3.66 34.39 16.61
N VAL A 42 4.84 33.86 16.27
CA VAL A 42 6.12 34.40 16.75
C VAL A 42 6.72 35.44 15.81
N ALA A 43 6.52 35.29 14.50
CA ALA A 43 7.14 36.19 13.53
C ALA A 43 6.35 37.49 13.40
N GLU A 44 7.03 38.63 13.61
CA GLU A 44 6.47 39.96 13.36
C GLU A 44 6.31 40.26 11.86
N THR A 45 7.15 39.64 11.02
CA THR A 45 7.14 39.78 9.56
C THR A 45 7.28 38.40 8.92
N VAL A 46 6.45 38.08 7.92
CA VAL A 46 6.43 36.75 7.31
C VAL A 46 6.50 36.87 5.81
N ASP A 47 7.52 36.26 5.21
CA ASP A 47 7.62 36.10 3.77
C ASP A 47 7.05 34.74 3.37
N TRP A 48 6.20 34.73 2.35
CA TRP A 48 5.55 33.51 1.89
C TRP A 48 6.27 32.93 0.66
N ILE A 49 6.70 31.67 0.76
CA ILE A 49 7.15 30.89 -0.40
C ILE A 49 6.19 29.71 -0.57
N LEU A 50 5.31 29.78 -1.57
CA LEU A 50 4.51 28.64 -2.04
C LEU A 50 3.84 27.87 -0.88
N PHE A 51 3.25 28.58 0.10
CA PHE A 51 2.59 28.09 1.33
C PHE A 51 3.47 27.89 2.59
N ILE A 52 4.77 28.16 2.53
CA ILE A 52 5.68 28.11 3.69
C ILE A 52 5.92 29.54 4.21
N PRO A 53 5.55 29.85 5.47
CA PRO A 53 5.94 31.10 6.11
C PRO A 53 7.41 31.02 6.47
N VAL A 54 8.23 31.87 5.85
CA VAL A 54 9.67 31.92 6.09
C VAL A 54 9.99 33.22 6.81
N ASN A 55 10.64 33.08 7.97
CA ASN A 55 11.20 34.20 8.69
C ASN A 55 12.59 33.79 9.23
N PHE A 56 13.62 34.53 8.83
CA PHE A 56 15.01 34.27 9.23
C PHE A 56 15.44 35.05 10.48
N THR A 57 14.51 35.68 11.19
CA THR A 57 14.82 36.38 12.44
C THR A 57 15.38 35.38 13.45
N SER A 58 16.47 35.74 14.14
CA SER A 58 17.20 34.86 15.05
C SER A 58 16.48 34.56 16.38
N THR A 59 15.15 34.66 16.40
CA THR A 59 14.33 34.30 17.56
C THR A 59 14.16 32.78 17.59
N PRO A 60 14.38 32.10 18.74
CA PRO A 60 14.29 30.64 18.85
C PRO A 60 12.98 30.04 18.34
N GLY A 61 11.85 30.74 18.53
CA GLY A 61 10.53 30.29 18.04
C GLY A 61 10.43 30.28 16.51
N CYS A 62 11.02 31.25 15.81
CA CYS A 62 11.04 31.27 14.34
C CYS A 62 11.82 30.07 13.78
N ILE A 63 12.96 29.75 14.39
CA ILE A 63 13.79 28.59 13.99
C ILE A 63 13.03 27.28 14.25
N LEU A 64 12.34 27.18 15.38
CA LEU A 64 11.54 26.00 15.73
C LEU A 64 10.35 25.82 14.78
N GLY A 65 9.61 26.89 14.49
CA GLY A 65 8.50 26.88 13.52
C GLY A 65 8.97 26.49 12.11
N LEU A 66 10.10 27.02 11.65
CA LEU A 66 10.73 26.63 10.38
C LEU A 66 11.15 25.15 10.37
N ALA A 67 11.79 24.67 11.43
CA ALA A 67 12.22 23.29 11.53
C ALA A 67 11.02 22.32 11.53
N LEU A 68 9.96 22.64 12.26
CA LEU A 68 8.71 21.89 12.27
C LEU A 68 8.03 21.88 10.89
N THR A 69 8.00 23.03 10.21
CA THR A 69 7.39 23.15 8.88
C THR A 69 8.15 22.32 7.84
N LEU A 70 9.49 22.43 7.81
CA LEU A 70 10.33 21.68 6.87
C LEU A 70 10.29 20.18 7.15
N SER A 71 10.41 19.77 8.42
CA SER A 71 10.35 18.36 8.80
C SER A 71 8.96 17.77 8.55
N GLY A 72 7.89 18.50 8.86
CA GLY A 72 6.51 18.09 8.57
C GLY A 72 6.28 17.89 7.07
N LEU A 73 6.76 18.81 6.24
CA LEU A 73 6.66 18.70 4.78
C LEU A 73 7.46 17.51 4.24
N ALA A 74 8.68 17.29 4.73
CA ALA A 74 9.47 16.12 4.38
C ALA A 74 8.74 14.81 4.78
N LEU A 75 8.21 14.73 6.00
CA LEU A 75 7.47 13.55 6.48
C LEU A 75 6.21 13.28 5.64
N MET A 76 5.48 14.32 5.23
CA MET A 76 4.33 14.15 4.34
C MET A 76 4.73 13.57 2.99
N ILE A 77 5.80 14.10 2.36
CA ILE A 77 6.26 13.59 1.06
C ILE A 77 6.74 12.14 1.18
N PHE A 78 7.54 11.82 2.21
CA PHE A 78 7.99 10.45 2.44
C PHE A 78 6.85 9.50 2.77
N GLY A 79 5.93 9.89 3.66
CA GLY A 79 4.75 9.09 4.01
C GLY A 79 3.88 8.80 2.79
N LEU A 80 3.67 9.78 1.92
CA LEU A 80 2.91 9.60 0.69
C LEU A 80 3.63 8.67 -0.30
N ALA A 81 4.92 8.89 -0.55
CA ALA A 81 5.70 8.08 -1.49
C ALA A 81 5.76 6.61 -1.05
N VAL A 82 6.05 6.39 0.24
CA VAL A 82 6.11 5.05 0.85
C VAL A 82 4.74 4.40 0.90
N GLY A 83 3.68 5.17 1.18
CA GLY A 83 2.29 4.69 1.14
C GLY A 83 1.91 4.17 -0.25
N ILE A 84 2.16 4.96 -1.30
CA ILE A 84 1.91 4.54 -2.69
C ILE A 84 2.71 3.29 -3.05
N TYR A 85 3.97 3.22 -2.63
CA TYR A 85 4.83 2.07 -2.84
C TYR A 85 4.23 0.79 -2.22
N PHE A 86 3.87 0.84 -0.94
CA PHE A 86 3.30 -0.32 -0.26
C PHE A 86 1.91 -0.71 -0.76
N SER A 87 1.04 0.25 -1.11
CA SER A 87 -0.27 -0.06 -1.72
C SER A 87 -0.12 -0.76 -3.07
N ARG A 88 0.89 -0.41 -3.87
CA ARG A 88 1.18 -1.09 -5.15
C ARG A 88 1.68 -2.51 -4.95
N ASP A 89 2.62 -2.70 -4.04
CA ASP A 89 3.12 -4.03 -3.69
C ASP A 89 1.97 -4.95 -3.23
N ARG A 90 1.11 -4.46 -2.34
CA ARG A 90 -0.09 -5.19 -1.88
C ARG A 90 -1.01 -5.60 -3.02
N ALA A 91 -1.29 -4.66 -3.95
CA ALA A 91 -2.16 -4.91 -5.09
C ALA A 91 -1.58 -5.98 -6.01
N TRP A 92 -0.24 -6.00 -6.19
CA TRP A 92 0.45 -7.01 -6.96
C TRP A 92 0.35 -8.39 -6.29
N TYR A 93 0.66 -8.51 -5.00
CA TYR A 93 0.57 -9.78 -4.26
C TYR A 93 -0.84 -10.38 -4.27
N MET A 94 -1.88 -9.55 -4.14
CA MET A 94 -3.26 -10.06 -4.18
C MET A 94 -3.71 -10.51 -5.57
N ARG A 95 -3.24 -9.87 -6.64
CA ARG A 95 -3.49 -10.34 -8.00
C ARG A 95 -2.86 -11.70 -8.24
N GLU A 96 -1.64 -11.90 -7.74
CA GLU A 96 -0.93 -13.18 -7.89
C GLU A 96 -1.61 -14.32 -7.11
N LEU A 97 -2.07 -14.04 -5.89
CA LEU A 97 -2.90 -14.98 -5.11
C LEU A 97 -4.17 -15.38 -5.86
N GLN A 98 -4.91 -14.41 -6.41
CA GLN A 98 -6.13 -14.70 -7.17
C GLN A 98 -5.87 -15.50 -8.45
N SER A 99 -4.75 -15.21 -9.14
CA SER A 99 -4.33 -15.93 -10.34
C SER A 99 -4.04 -17.40 -10.04
N SER A 100 -3.27 -17.69 -8.98
CA SER A 100 -2.97 -19.07 -8.56
C SER A 100 -4.22 -19.85 -8.16
N ASP A 101 -5.18 -19.20 -7.52
CA ASP A 101 -6.47 -19.80 -7.14
C ASP A 101 -7.37 -20.10 -8.33
N PHE A 102 -7.38 -19.22 -9.32
CA PHE A 102 -8.11 -19.42 -10.55
C PHE A 102 -7.53 -20.58 -11.37
N ILE A 103 -6.20 -20.62 -11.49
CA ILE A 103 -5.48 -21.72 -12.17
C ILE A 103 -5.75 -23.06 -11.47
N GLY A 104 -5.66 -23.09 -10.14
CA GLY A 104 -5.95 -24.28 -9.33
C GLY A 104 -7.39 -24.79 -9.52
N ARG A 105 -8.39 -23.89 -9.43
CA ARG A 105 -9.80 -24.23 -9.66
C ARG A 105 -10.04 -24.79 -11.07
N ASN A 106 -9.49 -24.13 -12.09
CA ASN A 106 -9.63 -24.58 -13.48
C ASN A 106 -8.99 -25.95 -13.73
N ALA A 107 -7.85 -26.24 -13.10
CA ALA A 107 -7.20 -27.54 -13.18
C ALA A 107 -8.07 -28.65 -12.55
N VAL A 108 -8.70 -28.37 -11.41
CA VAL A 108 -9.62 -29.31 -10.74
C VAL A 108 -10.88 -29.54 -11.59
N GLU A 109 -11.48 -28.50 -12.16
CA GLU A 109 -12.62 -28.65 -13.06
C GLU A 109 -12.29 -29.48 -14.30
N ARG A 110 -11.14 -29.23 -14.93
CA ARG A 110 -10.66 -30.02 -16.07
C ARG A 110 -10.47 -31.48 -15.70
N LYS A 111 -9.90 -31.77 -14.52
CA LYS A 111 -9.76 -33.15 -14.01
C LYS A 111 -11.13 -33.81 -13.79
N LYS A 112 -12.10 -33.10 -13.18
CA LYS A 112 -13.47 -33.60 -13.00
C LYS A 112 -14.15 -33.92 -14.33
N LYS A 113 -14.09 -33.01 -15.31
CA LYS A 113 -14.66 -33.23 -16.65
C LYS A 113 -14.03 -34.43 -17.36
N ARG A 114 -12.69 -34.59 -17.28
CA ARG A 114 -11.98 -35.75 -17.84
C ARG A 114 -12.38 -37.06 -17.17
N ALA A 115 -12.48 -37.09 -15.84
CA ALA A 115 -12.90 -38.27 -15.09
C ALA A 115 -14.35 -38.67 -15.42
N GLN A 116 -15.25 -37.69 -15.57
CA GLN A 116 -16.64 -37.93 -15.93
C GLN A 116 -16.78 -38.46 -17.37
N ALA A 117 -16.02 -37.90 -18.32
CA ALA A 117 -15.97 -38.39 -19.70
C ALA A 117 -15.41 -39.82 -19.79
N ALA A 118 -14.40 -40.16 -18.98
CA ALA A 118 -13.85 -41.52 -18.90
C ALA A 118 -14.87 -42.52 -18.35
N LYS A 119 -15.63 -42.14 -17.29
CA LYS A 119 -16.73 -42.96 -16.75
C LYS A 119 -17.85 -43.17 -17.78
N LEU A 120 -18.22 -42.14 -18.54
CA LEU A 120 -19.26 -42.23 -19.56
C LEU A 120 -18.85 -43.16 -20.73
N LYS A 121 -17.56 -43.16 -21.10
CA LYS A 121 -17.01 -44.07 -22.11
C LYS A 121 -16.94 -45.51 -21.61
N ALA A 122 -16.59 -45.72 -20.34
CA ALA A 122 -16.59 -47.06 -19.74
C ALA A 122 -18.01 -47.64 -19.55
N ALA A 123 -19.01 -46.78 -19.39
CA ALA A 123 -20.42 -47.16 -19.21
C ALA A 123 -21.18 -47.45 -20.51
N LYS A 124 -20.59 -47.19 -21.70
CA LYS A 124 -21.15 -47.64 -22.98
C LYS A 124 -20.50 -48.98 -23.35
N PRO A 125 -21.14 -50.14 -23.11
CA PRO A 125 -20.62 -51.39 -23.62
C PRO A 125 -20.75 -51.37 -25.15
N SER A 126 -19.72 -51.87 -25.82
CA SER A 126 -19.68 -52.06 -27.27
C SER A 126 -20.89 -52.88 -27.70
N ILE A 127 -21.89 -52.22 -28.30
CA ILE A 127 -22.91 -52.92 -29.06
C ILE A 127 -22.17 -53.53 -30.25
N SER A 128 -21.93 -54.84 -30.16
CA SER A 128 -21.39 -55.68 -31.22
C SER A 128 -22.20 -55.43 -32.48
N LYS A 129 -21.50 -55.04 -33.55
CA LYS A 129 -22.10 -54.93 -34.88
C LYS A 129 -22.57 -56.33 -35.33
N PRO A 130 -23.74 -56.42 -35.98
CA PRO A 130 -24.26 -57.67 -36.54
C PRO A 130 -23.38 -58.20 -37.66
#